data_AF-A0A672PTG2-F1
#
_entry.id   AF-A0A672PTG2-F1
#
_cell.length_a   1.000
_cell.length_b   1.000
_cell.length_c   1.000
_cell.angle_alpha   90.00
_cell.angle_beta   90.00
_cell.angle_gamma   90.00
#
_symmetry.space_group_name_H-M   'P 1'
#
loop_
_entity.id
_entity.type
_entity.pdbx_description
1 polymer ?
#
loop_
_entity_poly.entity_id
_entity_poly.type
_entity_poly.pdbx_seq_one_letter_code
_entity_poly.pdbx_strand_id
1 'polypeptide(L)'
;MSSKEGRIKQRTPPSESERVTTHQPSEPDSSPTSEQVVKDEPCGQEITKHLSCNGSNEVLQHPKVKDERKSIRRSSSTAAATTGNTDPEIFIQGMQGYKWTDTDLEFVYQSKWKKRVQQAQQELSDLQKSLKSMKQMRDMGLAALDKIQTELSKVASCEHLQQISMEILLRSLSSSQLEGLDLKNLLAKLKVADVHCTTAEEKAEVSKLKTEAEKHKYFLKCVSFERFGLKMILFFCGKVNIDTLKAEISVLESQLSGKEVSGSLLTTVCYFRSDTFSTKQTFKLNKGPLQ
;
A
#
# COMPACT_ATOMS: atom_id res chain seq x y z
N MET A 1 -66.59 -7.40 -57.45
CA MET A 1 -65.65 -8.52 -57.25
C MET A 1 -64.25 -7.97 -57.10
N SER A 2 -63.65 -8.12 -55.92
CA SER A 2 -62.20 -7.91 -55.71
C SER A 2 -61.80 -8.73 -54.48
N SER A 3 -61.26 -9.92 -54.74
CA SER A 3 -60.51 -10.69 -53.75
C SER A 3 -59.20 -9.98 -53.45
N LYS A 4 -58.83 -9.86 -52.18
CA LYS A 4 -57.46 -9.57 -51.76
C LYS A 4 -56.95 -10.73 -50.92
N GLU A 5 -55.96 -11.41 -51.45
CA GLU A 5 -55.19 -12.49 -50.84
C GLU A 5 -54.46 -11.99 -49.59
N GLY A 6 -54.62 -12.75 -48.49
CA GLY A 6 -53.81 -12.62 -47.29
C GLY A 6 -52.54 -13.48 -47.41
N ARG A 7 -51.38 -12.87 -47.17
CA ARG A 7 -50.09 -13.57 -47.03
C ARG A 7 -50.07 -14.39 -45.74
N ILE A 8 -49.90 -15.70 -45.87
CA ILE A 8 -49.59 -16.63 -44.78
C ILE A 8 -48.06 -16.63 -44.60
N LYS A 9 -47.57 -16.30 -43.39
CA LYS A 9 -46.17 -16.53 -43.01
C LYS A 9 -46.05 -17.91 -42.35
N GLN A 10 -45.14 -18.73 -42.85
CA GLN A 10 -44.85 -20.09 -42.40
C GLN A 10 -44.27 -20.09 -40.97
N ARG A 11 -44.67 -21.09 -40.16
CA ARG A 11 -44.10 -21.39 -38.84
C ARG A 11 -42.97 -22.41 -38.98
N THR A 12 -41.86 -22.19 -38.28
CA THR A 12 -40.79 -23.16 -38.05
C THR A 12 -41.11 -23.98 -36.78
N PRO A 13 -40.87 -25.31 -36.73
CA PRO A 13 -41.09 -26.12 -35.52
C PRO A 13 -39.90 -26.03 -34.53
N PRO A 14 -40.11 -26.32 -33.22
CA PRO A 14 -39.03 -26.36 -32.24
C PRO A 14 -38.29 -27.70 -32.25
N SER A 15 -36.97 -27.64 -32.05
CA SER A 15 -36.09 -28.81 -31.84
C SER A 15 -36.19 -29.35 -30.42
N GLU A 16 -36.13 -30.68 -30.33
CA GLU A 16 -36.18 -31.49 -29.11
C GLU A 16 -34.85 -31.51 -28.33
N SER A 17 -35.01 -31.82 -27.03
CA SER A 17 -34.18 -32.71 -26.21
C SER A 17 -33.35 -32.09 -25.07
N GLU A 18 -33.84 -32.39 -23.87
CA GLU A 18 -33.17 -32.36 -22.58
C GLU A 18 -31.98 -33.32 -22.50
N ARG A 19 -30.94 -32.91 -21.75
CA ARG A 19 -30.33 -33.78 -20.73
C ARG A 19 -29.96 -32.98 -19.50
N VAL A 20 -30.67 -33.25 -18.42
CA VAL A 20 -30.32 -32.92 -17.04
C VAL A 20 -29.35 -34.00 -16.55
N THR A 21 -28.17 -33.60 -16.06
CA THR A 21 -27.31 -34.49 -15.27
C THR A 21 -27.19 -33.92 -13.87
N THR A 22 -27.79 -34.64 -12.93
CA THR A 22 -27.78 -34.40 -11.49
C THR A 22 -26.39 -34.69 -10.92
N HIS A 23 -25.79 -33.74 -10.21
CA HIS A 23 -24.65 -33.99 -9.33
C HIS A 23 -25.08 -33.73 -7.88
N GLN A 24 -24.97 -34.77 -7.05
CA GLN A 24 -25.16 -34.73 -5.59
C GLN A 24 -24.07 -33.90 -4.91
N PRO A 25 -24.39 -33.16 -3.84
CA PRO A 25 -23.43 -32.73 -2.82
C PRO A 25 -23.41 -33.71 -1.65
N SER A 26 -22.20 -34.08 -1.22
CA SER A 26 -21.90 -34.89 -0.04
C SER A 26 -22.25 -34.20 1.29
N GLU A 27 -22.50 -35.00 2.31
CA GLU A 27 -22.93 -34.65 3.67
C GLU A 27 -22.00 -33.67 4.43
N PRO A 28 -22.52 -32.91 5.43
CA PRO A 28 -21.72 -32.16 6.38
C PRO A 28 -21.46 -32.96 7.66
N ASP A 29 -20.21 -32.88 8.13
CA ASP A 29 -19.77 -33.46 9.39
C ASP A 29 -20.19 -32.61 10.59
N SER A 30 -20.46 -33.34 11.68
CA SER A 30 -21.07 -32.92 12.93
C SER A 30 -20.17 -32.10 13.86
N SER A 31 -20.79 -31.21 14.67
CA SER A 31 -20.65 -31.08 16.14
C SER A 31 -20.60 -29.63 16.70
N PRO A 32 -21.03 -29.40 17.96
CA PRO A 32 -21.91 -28.26 18.31
C PRO A 32 -21.35 -27.28 19.36
N THR A 33 -22.14 -26.24 19.66
CA THR A 33 -22.42 -25.63 21.00
C THR A 33 -22.14 -24.13 21.09
N SER A 34 -23.20 -23.35 21.34
CA SER A 34 -23.40 -22.50 22.53
C SER A 34 -24.11 -21.17 22.24
N GLU A 35 -25.11 -20.94 23.08
CA GLU A 35 -25.98 -19.79 23.31
C GLU A 35 -25.24 -18.45 23.46
N GLN A 36 -25.85 -17.33 23.03
CA GLN A 36 -26.47 -16.37 23.96
C GLN A 36 -27.15 -15.19 23.26
N VAL A 37 -28.30 -14.85 23.82
CA VAL A 37 -29.13 -13.66 23.63
C VAL A 37 -28.48 -12.45 24.30
N VAL A 38 -28.40 -11.31 23.61
CA VAL A 38 -28.35 -9.98 24.26
C VAL A 38 -29.25 -9.02 23.47
N LYS A 39 -30.27 -8.50 24.17
CA LYS A 39 -31.10 -7.35 23.80
C LYS A 39 -30.27 -6.07 23.85
N ASP A 40 -30.58 -5.09 22.99
CA ASP A 40 -30.57 -3.67 23.37
C ASP A 40 -31.42 -2.83 22.38
N GLU A 41 -32.35 -2.04 22.96
CA GLU A 41 -32.92 -0.79 22.44
C GLU A 41 -32.15 0.36 23.17
N PRO A 42 -32.04 1.63 22.69
CA PRO A 42 -33.20 2.49 22.38
C PRO A 42 -33.05 3.64 21.32
N CYS A 43 -34.21 4.08 20.81
CA CYS A 43 -34.73 5.44 20.59
C CYS A 43 -33.91 6.63 20.00
N GLY A 44 -34.44 7.20 18.88
CA GLY A 44 -34.65 8.64 18.61
C GLY A 44 -33.45 9.47 18.10
N GLN A 45 -33.55 10.49 17.22
CA GLN A 45 -34.60 11.22 16.50
C GLN A 45 -33.91 11.84 15.26
N GLU A 46 -34.49 11.77 14.06
CA GLU A 46 -33.91 12.41 12.86
C GLU A 46 -34.75 13.64 12.45
N ILE A 47 -34.10 14.81 12.48
CA ILE A 47 -34.70 16.11 12.14
C ILE A 47 -34.69 16.27 10.62
N THR A 48 -35.89 16.29 10.04
CA THR A 48 -36.15 16.60 8.64
C THR A 48 -35.79 18.05 8.33
N LYS A 49 -34.96 18.29 7.30
CA LYS A 49 -34.87 19.59 6.62
C LYS A 49 -35.08 19.40 5.11
N HIS A 50 -36.30 19.74 4.68
CA HIS A 50 -36.67 19.98 3.30
C HIS A 50 -35.92 21.21 2.77
N LEU A 51 -35.26 21.09 1.62
CA LEU A 51 -34.81 22.22 0.81
C LEU A 51 -35.50 22.14 -0.55
N SER A 52 -36.44 23.07 -0.73
CA SER A 52 -37.16 23.42 -1.94
C SER A 52 -36.29 24.30 -2.83
N CYS A 53 -36.31 24.06 -4.15
CA CYS A 53 -35.91 25.04 -5.16
C CYS A 53 -36.87 24.96 -6.35
N ASN A 54 -37.76 25.95 -6.45
CA ASN A 54 -38.45 26.31 -7.68
C ASN A 54 -37.58 27.30 -8.47
N GLY A 55 -37.48 27.09 -9.79
CA GLY A 55 -36.95 28.04 -10.77
C GLY A 55 -38.03 28.41 -11.80
N SER A 56 -38.40 29.69 -11.79
CA SER A 56 -39.26 30.43 -12.73
C SER A 56 -38.68 30.44 -14.17
N ASN A 57 -39.40 30.62 -15.29
CA ASN A 57 -40.32 31.68 -15.77
C ASN A 57 -41.07 31.07 -17.01
N GLU A 58 -42.25 31.48 -17.46
CA GLU A 58 -42.55 32.76 -18.12
C GLU A 58 -44.06 33.05 -18.18
N VAL A 59 -44.32 34.36 -18.22
CA VAL A 59 -45.59 35.09 -18.28
C VAL A 59 -46.16 35.09 -19.70
N LEU A 60 -47.49 34.97 -19.83
CA LEU A 60 -48.27 35.72 -20.81
C LEU A 60 -49.73 35.88 -20.34
N GLN A 61 -50.17 37.13 -20.24
CA GLN A 61 -51.51 37.56 -19.84
C GLN A 61 -52.51 37.54 -21.02
N HIS A 62 -53.70 36.99 -20.73
CA HIS A 62 -55.10 37.20 -21.21
C HIS A 62 -55.44 38.04 -22.48
N PRO A 63 -56.60 37.76 -23.14
CA PRO A 63 -57.84 38.42 -22.72
C PRO A 63 -59.11 37.54 -22.68
N LYS A 64 -60.03 37.93 -21.78
CA LYS A 64 -61.43 37.50 -21.70
C LYS A 64 -62.19 37.83 -22.99
N VAL A 65 -62.96 36.87 -23.50
CA VAL A 65 -64.22 37.13 -24.21
C VAL A 65 -65.27 36.15 -23.68
N LYS A 66 -66.36 36.72 -23.15
CA LYS A 66 -67.61 36.02 -22.84
C LYS A 66 -68.29 35.67 -24.16
N ASP A 67 -68.67 34.42 -24.36
CA ASP A 67 -69.93 34.13 -25.04
C ASP A 67 -70.57 32.85 -24.49
N GLU A 68 -71.82 33.00 -24.05
CA GLU A 68 -72.66 31.92 -23.54
C GLU A 68 -73.19 31.10 -24.71
N ARG A 69 -72.69 29.87 -24.88
CA ARG A 69 -73.51 28.78 -25.41
C ARG A 69 -73.31 27.54 -24.56
N LYS A 70 -74.31 27.28 -23.72
CA LYS A 70 -74.55 26.00 -23.04
C LYS A 70 -74.67 24.91 -24.11
N SER A 71 -73.56 24.30 -24.47
CA SER A 71 -73.54 23.03 -25.18
C SER A 71 -73.42 21.95 -24.12
N ILE A 72 -74.56 21.37 -23.73
CA ILE A 72 -74.58 20.11 -22.98
C ILE A 72 -74.18 19.03 -23.99
N ARG A 73 -72.88 18.95 -24.31
CA ARG A 73 -72.31 17.71 -24.79
C ARG A 73 -72.29 16.79 -23.58
N ARG A 74 -73.22 15.84 -23.56
CA ARG A 74 -73.06 14.60 -22.80
C ARG A 74 -71.75 13.97 -23.29
N SER A 75 -70.65 14.32 -22.62
CA SER A 75 -69.42 13.55 -22.69
C SER A 75 -69.77 12.22 -22.03
N SER A 76 -70.09 11.22 -22.85
CA SER A 76 -70.05 9.84 -22.42
C SER A 76 -68.58 9.53 -22.10
N SER A 77 -68.16 9.81 -20.87
CA SER A 77 -66.95 9.21 -20.34
C SER A 77 -67.28 7.74 -20.15
N THR A 78 -67.00 6.91 -21.16
CA THR A 78 -66.69 5.52 -20.88
C THR A 78 -65.49 5.57 -19.95
N ALA A 79 -65.71 5.29 -18.67
CA ALA A 79 -64.63 5.05 -17.74
C ALA A 79 -63.84 3.88 -18.31
N ALA A 80 -62.75 4.16 -19.00
CA ALA A 80 -61.78 3.15 -19.34
C ALA A 80 -61.28 2.61 -18.00
N ALA A 81 -61.77 1.42 -17.64
CA ALA A 81 -61.36 0.73 -16.43
C ALA A 81 -59.84 0.68 -16.43
N THR A 82 -59.22 1.39 -15.49
CA THR A 82 -57.76 1.40 -15.35
C THR A 82 -57.38 0.07 -14.71
N THR A 83 -57.29 -0.98 -15.53
CA THR A 83 -56.98 -2.37 -15.12
C THR A 83 -55.50 -2.55 -14.76
N GLY A 84 -54.72 -1.47 -14.71
CA GLY A 84 -53.27 -1.52 -14.55
C GLY A 84 -52.77 -2.15 -13.26
N ASN A 85 -53.61 -2.33 -12.23
CA ASN A 85 -53.18 -2.89 -10.95
C ASN A 85 -54.13 -3.91 -10.30
N THR A 86 -55.26 -4.23 -10.95
CA THR A 86 -56.21 -5.22 -10.40
C THR A 86 -55.76 -6.62 -10.80
N ASP A 87 -55.86 -7.60 -9.90
CA ASP A 87 -55.59 -9.00 -10.25
C ASP A 87 -56.56 -9.42 -11.37
N PRO A 88 -56.04 -9.85 -12.55
CA PRO A 88 -56.89 -10.25 -13.66
C PRO A 88 -57.85 -11.39 -13.30
N GLU A 89 -57.50 -12.23 -12.31
CA GLU A 89 -58.40 -13.29 -11.80
C GLU A 89 -59.60 -12.71 -11.05
N ILE A 90 -59.37 -11.73 -10.18
CA ILE A 90 -60.43 -11.06 -9.39
C ILE A 90 -61.37 -10.28 -10.31
N PHE A 91 -60.83 -9.68 -11.37
CA PHE A 91 -61.62 -8.93 -12.35
C PHE A 91 -62.65 -9.81 -13.07
N ILE A 92 -62.23 -10.98 -13.56
CA ILE A 92 -63.10 -11.88 -14.33
C ILE A 92 -64.04 -12.65 -13.40
N GLN A 93 -63.58 -13.05 -12.21
CA GLN A 93 -64.42 -13.73 -11.21
C GLN A 93 -65.53 -12.83 -10.65
N GLY A 94 -65.31 -11.51 -10.59
CA GLY A 94 -66.30 -10.54 -10.12
C GLY A 94 -67.48 -10.32 -11.07
N MET A 95 -67.46 -10.88 -12.28
CA MET A 95 -68.52 -10.70 -13.28
C MET A 95 -69.69 -11.66 -13.03
N GLN A 96 -70.78 -11.16 -12.45
CA GLN A 96 -71.96 -11.98 -12.15
C GLN A 96 -72.57 -12.60 -13.42
N GLY A 97 -72.77 -13.92 -13.41
CA GLY A 97 -73.35 -14.67 -14.53
C GLY A 97 -72.37 -14.98 -15.67
N TYR A 98 -71.12 -14.52 -15.57
CA TYR A 98 -70.08 -14.84 -16.54
C TYR A 98 -69.47 -16.24 -16.28
N LYS A 99 -69.28 -17.02 -17.35
CA LYS A 99 -68.55 -18.29 -17.31
C LYS A 99 -67.22 -18.10 -18.01
N TRP A 100 -66.14 -18.53 -17.36
CA TRP A 100 -64.80 -18.45 -17.91
C TRP A 100 -64.68 -19.29 -19.17
N THR A 101 -64.00 -18.73 -20.17
CA THR A 101 -63.57 -19.40 -21.39
C THR A 101 -62.09 -19.77 -21.30
N ASP A 102 -61.64 -20.66 -22.18
CA ASP A 102 -60.21 -21.02 -22.27
C ASP A 102 -59.32 -19.81 -22.56
N THR A 103 -59.85 -18.83 -23.32
CA THR A 103 -59.16 -17.58 -23.61
C THR A 103 -58.97 -16.72 -22.35
N ASP A 104 -59.93 -16.73 -21.43
CA ASP A 104 -59.84 -15.99 -20.17
C ASP A 104 -58.77 -16.59 -19.25
N LEU A 105 -58.70 -17.92 -19.19
CA LEU A 105 -57.66 -18.64 -18.45
C LEU A 105 -56.27 -18.31 -18.99
N GLU A 106 -56.10 -18.32 -20.31
CA GLU A 106 -54.82 -17.95 -20.95
C GLU A 106 -54.46 -16.48 -20.65
N PHE A 107 -55.43 -15.57 -20.73
CA PHE A 107 -55.22 -14.16 -20.42
C PHE A 107 -54.75 -13.95 -18.97
N VAL A 108 -55.39 -14.60 -18.00
CA VAL A 108 -55.00 -14.52 -16.57
C VAL A 108 -53.61 -15.08 -16.38
N TYR A 109 -53.31 -16.24 -16.98
CA TYR A 109 -51.99 -16.86 -16.89
C TYR A 109 -50.89 -15.95 -17.46
N GLN A 110 -51.08 -15.46 -18.70
CA GLN A 110 -50.12 -14.57 -19.35
C GLN A 110 -49.95 -13.24 -18.59
N SER A 111 -51.03 -12.68 -18.05
CA SER A 111 -50.99 -11.44 -17.28
C SER A 111 -50.22 -11.62 -15.96
N LYS A 112 -50.47 -12.71 -15.23
CA LYS A 112 -49.72 -13.06 -14.02
C LYS A 112 -48.24 -13.31 -14.32
N TRP A 113 -47.94 -14.06 -15.38
CA TRP A 113 -46.57 -14.32 -15.83
C TRP A 113 -45.84 -13.02 -16.17
N LYS A 114 -46.46 -12.17 -17.00
CA LYS A 114 -45.88 -10.88 -17.40
C LYS A 114 -45.59 -9.97 -16.20
N LYS A 115 -46.50 -9.91 -15.23
CA LYS A 115 -46.30 -9.14 -13.99
C LYS A 115 -45.10 -9.65 -13.20
N ARG A 116 -44.95 -10.97 -13.03
CA ARG A 116 -43.80 -11.57 -12.35
C ARG A 116 -42.48 -11.29 -13.07
N VAL A 117 -42.47 -11.41 -14.40
CA VAL A 117 -41.27 -11.10 -15.21
C VAL A 117 -40.86 -9.64 -15.06
N GLN A 118 -41.82 -8.70 -15.13
CA GLN A 118 -41.55 -7.27 -14.95
C GLN A 118 -41.03 -6.97 -13.53
N GLN A 119 -41.62 -7.60 -12.51
CA GLN A 119 -41.17 -7.46 -11.13
C GLN A 119 -39.72 -7.97 -10.97
N ALA A 120 -39.43 -9.17 -11.46
CA ALA A 120 -38.09 -9.74 -11.38
C ALA A 120 -37.04 -8.90 -12.14
N GLN A 121 -37.42 -8.32 -13.30
CA GLN A 121 -36.55 -7.41 -14.04
C GLN A 121 -36.26 -6.11 -13.26
N GLN A 122 -37.28 -5.57 -12.59
CA GLN A 122 -37.13 -4.39 -11.75
C GLN A 122 -36.22 -4.67 -10.55
N GLU A 123 -36.47 -5.78 -9.82
CA GLU A 123 -35.65 -6.21 -8.68
C GLU A 123 -34.19 -6.44 -9.09
N LEU A 124 -33.95 -7.07 -10.25
CA LEU A 124 -32.60 -7.25 -10.78
C LEU A 124 -31.91 -5.92 -11.08
N SER A 125 -32.62 -4.96 -11.68
CA SER A 125 -32.07 -3.63 -11.94
C SER A 125 -31.68 -2.90 -10.65
N ASP A 126 -32.53 -2.99 -9.63
CA ASP A 126 -32.30 -2.31 -8.35
C ASP A 126 -31.17 -2.97 -7.56
N LEU A 127 -31.08 -4.30 -7.56
CA LEU A 127 -29.96 -5.04 -6.99
C LEU A 127 -28.63 -4.69 -7.68
N GLN A 128 -28.62 -4.56 -9.02
CA GLN A 128 -27.42 -4.16 -9.75
C GLN A 128 -26.96 -2.74 -9.40
N LYS A 129 -27.90 -1.78 -9.28
CA LYS A 129 -27.59 -0.42 -8.82
C LYS A 129 -27.04 -0.42 -7.40
N SER A 130 -27.68 -1.16 -6.49
CA SER A 130 -27.25 -1.31 -5.10
C SER A 130 -25.84 -1.90 -5.01
N LEU A 131 -25.57 -2.99 -5.74
CA LEU A 131 -24.25 -3.62 -5.79
C LEU A 131 -23.17 -2.65 -6.29
N LYS A 132 -23.47 -1.87 -7.35
CA LYS A 132 -22.54 -0.86 -7.87
C LYS A 132 -22.24 0.21 -6.83
N SER A 133 -23.26 0.69 -6.12
CA SER A 133 -23.11 1.68 -5.05
C SER A 133 -22.27 1.14 -3.89
N MET A 134 -22.56 -0.08 -3.42
CA MET A 134 -21.79 -0.73 -2.35
C MET A 134 -20.33 -0.96 -2.75
N LYS A 135 -20.08 -1.39 -3.99
CA LYS A 135 -18.72 -1.55 -4.51
C LYS A 135 -17.96 -0.22 -4.48
N GLN A 136 -18.58 0.86 -4.97
CA GLN A 136 -17.97 2.19 -4.95
C GLN A 136 -17.67 2.66 -3.52
N MET A 137 -18.60 2.47 -2.58
CA MET A 137 -18.42 2.82 -1.17
C MET A 137 -17.24 2.06 -0.55
N ARG A 138 -17.15 0.75 -0.81
CA ARG A 138 -16.06 -0.09 -0.34
C ARG A 138 -14.72 0.34 -0.94
N ASP A 139 -14.68 0.64 -2.24
CA ASP A 139 -13.44 1.07 -2.91
C ASP A 139 -12.96 2.45 -2.37
N MET A 140 -13.89 3.38 -2.08
CA MET A 140 -13.55 4.63 -1.38
C MET A 140 -13.05 4.39 0.04
N GLY A 141 -13.66 3.44 0.76
CA GLY A 141 -13.24 3.04 2.10
C GLY A 141 -11.83 2.47 2.11
N LEU A 142 -11.48 1.62 1.14
CA LEU A 142 -10.13 1.09 0.96
C LEU A 142 -9.12 2.20 0.68
N ALA A 143 -9.44 3.14 -0.23
CA ALA A 143 -8.58 4.28 -0.50
C ALA A 143 -8.37 5.19 0.73
N ALA A 144 -9.39 5.34 1.57
CA ALA A 144 -9.28 6.07 2.83
C ALA A 144 -8.38 5.34 3.84
N LEU A 145 -8.50 4.01 3.95
CA LEU A 145 -7.63 3.19 4.79
C LEU A 145 -6.17 3.25 4.33
N ASP A 146 -5.91 3.12 3.03
CA ASP A 146 -4.56 3.25 2.47
C ASP A 146 -3.95 4.61 2.83
N LYS A 147 -4.74 5.69 2.70
CA LYS A 147 -4.30 7.03 3.10
C LYS A 147 -3.95 7.08 4.59
N ILE A 148 -4.81 6.57 5.46
CA ILE A 148 -4.55 6.54 6.92
C ILE A 148 -3.28 5.76 7.22
N GLN A 149 -3.10 4.58 6.60
CA GLN A 149 -1.92 3.74 6.79
C GLN A 149 -0.64 4.46 6.35
N THR A 150 -0.68 5.20 5.23
CA THR A 150 0.48 5.97 4.74
C THR A 150 0.82 7.19 5.61
N GLU A 151 -0.16 7.82 6.26
CA GLU A 151 0.14 8.89 7.23
C GLU A 151 0.64 8.30 8.55
N LEU A 152 0.06 7.19 8.99
CA LEU A 152 0.49 6.51 10.22
C LEU A 152 1.95 6.02 10.11
N SER A 153 2.39 5.56 8.94
CA SER A 153 3.79 5.15 8.72
C SER A 153 4.80 6.30 8.78
N LYS A 154 4.36 7.57 8.66
CA LYS A 154 5.21 8.76 8.85
C LYS A 154 5.32 9.18 10.31
N VAL A 155 4.38 8.76 11.15
CA VAL A 155 4.42 9.05 12.59
C VAL A 155 5.43 8.11 13.23
N ALA A 156 6.33 8.66 14.05
CA ALA A 156 7.26 7.84 14.83
C ALA A 156 6.48 6.82 15.68
N SER A 157 7.00 5.59 15.81
CA SER A 157 6.36 4.61 16.68
C SER A 157 6.23 5.16 18.10
N CYS A 158 5.15 4.81 18.80
CA CYS A 158 4.92 5.23 20.18
C CYS A 158 6.11 4.86 21.08
N GLU A 159 6.74 3.72 20.84
CA GLU A 159 7.94 3.25 21.53
C GLU A 159 9.13 4.20 21.31
N HIS A 160 9.36 4.63 20.06
CA HIS A 160 10.44 5.57 19.75
C HIS A 160 10.19 6.94 20.37
N LEU A 161 8.94 7.42 20.33
CA LEU A 161 8.57 8.69 20.96
C LEU A 161 8.72 8.62 22.49
N GLN A 162 8.38 7.47 23.09
CA GLN A 162 8.57 7.22 24.52
C GLN A 162 10.06 7.23 24.89
N GLN A 163 10.89 6.56 24.10
CA GLN A 163 12.34 6.54 24.33
C GLN A 163 12.95 7.94 24.23
N ILE A 164 12.66 8.69 23.16
CA ILE A 164 13.15 10.07 23.00
C ILE A 164 12.70 10.95 24.17
N SER A 165 11.42 10.85 24.56
CA SER A 165 10.89 11.63 25.67
C SER A 165 11.63 11.32 26.97
N MET A 166 11.93 10.05 27.21
CA MET A 166 12.67 9.61 28.40
C MET A 166 14.12 10.10 28.38
N GLU A 167 14.82 9.98 27.25
CA GLU A 167 16.20 10.47 27.08
C GLU A 167 16.32 11.97 27.31
N ILE A 168 15.38 12.76 26.78
CA ILE A 168 15.35 14.22 27.00
C ILE A 168 15.08 14.53 28.47
N LEU A 169 14.09 13.90 29.08
CA LEU A 169 13.74 14.14 30.48
C LEU A 169 14.84 13.70 31.45
N LEU A 170 15.62 12.67 31.14
CA LEU A 170 16.76 12.23 31.95
C LEU A 170 17.89 13.26 32.05
N ARG A 171 17.92 14.28 31.18
CA ARG A 171 18.87 15.41 31.29
C ARG A 171 18.50 16.37 32.42
N SER A 172 17.24 16.41 32.83
CA SER A 172 16.72 17.36 33.85
C SER A 172 16.07 16.70 35.06
N LEU A 173 15.67 15.44 34.96
CA LEU A 173 14.98 14.66 36.00
C LEU A 173 15.74 13.37 36.32
N SER A 174 15.54 12.83 37.52
CA SER A 174 16.15 11.57 37.92
C SER A 174 15.39 10.37 37.34
N SER A 175 16.09 9.25 37.12
CA SER A 175 15.50 7.99 36.65
C SER A 175 14.30 7.54 37.50
N SER A 176 14.40 7.69 38.83
CA SER A 176 13.31 7.37 39.77
C SER A 176 12.04 8.21 39.59
N GLN A 177 12.14 9.41 39.01
CA GLN A 177 10.98 10.27 38.72
C GLN A 177 10.27 9.88 37.42
N LEU A 178 10.92 9.06 36.59
CA LEU A 178 10.46 8.64 35.27
C LEU A 178 10.06 7.16 35.23
N GLU A 179 10.43 6.39 36.24
CA GLU A 179 10.13 4.96 36.35
C GLU A 179 8.62 4.69 36.32
N GLY A 180 8.20 3.74 35.48
CA GLY A 180 6.80 3.32 35.35
C GLY A 180 5.87 4.32 34.66
N LEU A 181 6.37 5.45 34.14
CA LEU A 181 5.53 6.40 33.41
C LEU A 181 5.19 5.89 32.00
N ASP A 182 3.91 6.02 31.64
CA ASP A 182 3.45 5.83 30.27
C ASP A 182 3.81 7.04 29.37
N LEU A 183 3.70 6.85 28.05
CA LEU A 183 4.00 7.90 27.06
C LEU A 183 3.22 9.18 27.33
N LYS A 184 1.94 9.08 27.72
CA LYS A 184 1.08 10.24 27.98
C LYS A 184 1.64 11.09 29.14
N ASN A 185 2.03 10.46 30.23
CA ASN A 185 2.60 11.15 31.39
C ASN A 185 4.00 11.70 31.12
N LEU A 186 4.80 11.01 30.29
CA LEU A 186 6.10 11.53 29.82
C LEU A 186 5.91 12.80 28.98
N LEU A 187 5.01 12.78 28.00
CA LEU A 187 4.72 13.94 27.15
C LEU A 187 4.16 15.12 27.94
N ALA A 188 3.38 14.87 29.00
CA ALA A 188 2.88 15.92 29.88
C ALA A 188 3.99 16.61 30.71
N LYS A 189 5.07 15.89 31.02
CA LYS A 189 6.24 16.43 31.73
C LYS A 189 7.24 17.11 30.79
N LEU A 190 7.29 16.69 29.53
CA LEU A 190 8.21 17.20 28.52
C LEU A 190 7.94 18.66 28.21
N LYS A 191 8.94 19.52 28.43
CA LYS A 191 8.85 20.95 28.08
C LYS A 191 9.50 21.19 26.72
N VAL A 192 8.91 22.10 25.95
CA VAL A 192 9.46 22.53 24.65
C VAL A 192 10.89 23.06 24.79
N ALA A 193 11.19 23.76 25.89
CA ALA A 193 12.53 24.24 26.20
C ALA A 193 13.55 23.09 26.31
N ASP A 194 13.21 21.99 26.99
CA ASP A 194 14.11 20.84 27.16
C ASP A 194 14.42 20.18 25.81
N VAL A 195 13.41 20.06 24.94
CA VAL A 195 13.56 19.55 23.57
C VAL A 195 14.48 20.46 22.75
N HIS A 196 14.25 21.77 22.81
CA HIS A 196 15.07 22.75 22.06
C HIS A 196 16.52 22.75 22.53
N CYS A 197 16.76 22.76 23.85
CA CYS A 197 18.11 22.69 24.41
C CYS A 197 18.82 21.40 23.99
N THR A 198 18.16 20.24 24.17
CA THR A 198 18.72 18.94 23.78
C THR A 198 19.04 18.91 22.30
N THR A 199 18.14 19.41 21.45
CA THR A 199 18.37 19.47 20.00
C THR A 199 19.56 20.35 19.64
N ALA A 200 19.72 21.50 20.31
CA ALA A 200 20.85 22.39 20.08
C ALA A 200 22.18 21.76 20.52
N GLU A 201 22.21 21.11 21.67
CA GLU A 201 23.37 20.38 22.19
C GLU A 201 23.79 19.25 21.24
N GLU A 202 22.86 18.36 20.88
CA GLU A 202 23.13 17.23 19.98
C GLU A 202 23.60 17.73 18.61
N LYS A 203 22.99 18.80 18.08
CA LYS A 203 23.42 19.40 16.81
C LYS A 203 24.83 19.97 16.89
N ALA A 204 25.22 20.55 18.03
CA ALA A 204 26.56 21.06 18.24
C ALA A 204 27.58 19.91 18.33
N GLU A 205 27.27 18.84 19.06
CA GLU A 205 28.16 17.68 19.19
C GLU A 205 28.32 16.93 17.86
N VAL A 206 27.24 16.73 17.09
CA VAL A 206 27.31 16.16 15.74
C VAL A 206 28.18 17.01 14.83
N SER A 207 28.08 18.33 14.90
CA SER A 207 28.90 19.24 14.10
C SER A 207 30.37 19.12 14.47
N LYS A 208 30.69 19.05 15.77
CA LYS A 208 32.04 18.85 16.29
C LYS A 208 32.62 17.51 15.83
N LEU A 209 31.90 16.40 16.05
CA LEU A 209 32.33 15.07 15.64
C LEU A 209 32.54 14.97 14.12
N LYS A 210 31.69 15.63 13.32
CA LYS A 210 31.88 15.71 11.87
C LYS A 210 33.19 16.39 11.49
N THR A 211 33.54 17.51 12.15
CA THR A 211 34.82 18.18 11.90
C THR A 211 36.01 17.34 12.33
N GLU A 212 35.91 16.61 13.44
CA GLU A 212 36.95 15.72 13.93
C GLU A 212 37.16 14.53 12.98
N ALA A 213 36.08 13.94 12.48
CA ALA A 213 36.14 12.85 11.50
C ALA A 213 36.82 13.29 10.20
N GLU A 214 36.53 14.49 9.68
CA GLU A 214 37.21 15.02 8.49
C GLU A 214 38.69 15.32 8.74
N LYS A 215 39.05 15.85 9.92
CA LYS A 215 40.46 16.02 10.31
C LYS A 215 41.18 14.67 10.37
N HIS A 216 40.56 13.66 10.98
CA HIS A 216 41.12 12.31 11.06
C HIS A 216 41.33 11.70 9.66
N LYS A 217 40.34 11.85 8.78
CA LYS A 217 40.41 11.39 7.39
C LYS A 217 41.54 12.08 6.61
N TYR A 218 41.71 13.40 6.79
CA TYR A 218 42.82 14.14 6.19
C TYR A 218 44.18 13.65 6.72
N PHE A 219 44.31 13.49 8.04
CA PHE A 219 45.52 12.99 8.67
C PHE A 219 45.91 11.59 8.15
N LEU A 220 44.95 10.67 8.08
CA LEU A 220 45.14 9.33 7.49
C LEU A 220 45.64 9.40 6.03
N LYS A 221 45.12 10.34 5.24
CA LYS A 221 45.56 10.56 3.85
C LYS A 221 47.01 11.08 3.80
N CYS A 222 47.37 12.06 4.63
CA CYS A 222 48.74 12.59 4.71
C CYS A 222 49.74 11.49 5.11
N VAL A 223 49.46 10.75 6.18
CA VAL A 223 50.32 9.64 6.63
C VAL A 223 50.45 8.56 5.55
N SER A 224 49.38 8.27 4.80
CA SER A 224 49.44 7.32 3.69
C SER A 224 50.35 7.80 2.56
N PHE A 225 50.33 9.11 2.24
CA PHE A 225 51.14 9.72 1.21
C PHE A 225 52.62 9.75 1.60
N GLU A 226 52.93 10.14 2.85
CA GLU A 226 54.28 10.10 3.40
C GLU A 226 54.86 8.68 3.40
N ARG A 227 54.06 7.69 3.83
CA ARG A 227 54.48 6.29 3.83
C ARG A 227 54.74 5.77 2.42
N PHE A 228 53.96 6.21 1.43
CA PHE A 228 54.19 5.89 0.03
C PHE A 228 55.49 6.54 -0.48
N GLY A 229 55.72 7.82 -0.17
CA GLY A 229 56.95 8.53 -0.51
C GLY A 229 58.20 7.86 0.05
N LEU A 230 58.20 7.50 1.34
CA LEU A 230 59.31 6.80 1.98
C LEU A 230 59.59 5.43 1.33
N LYS A 231 58.54 4.66 1.00
CA LYS A 231 58.69 3.39 0.28
C LYS A 231 59.33 3.57 -1.09
N MET A 232 58.96 4.61 -1.82
CA MET A 232 59.53 4.91 -3.14
C MET A 232 61.02 5.28 -3.04
N ILE A 233 61.40 6.13 -2.09
CA ILE A 233 62.81 6.49 -1.85
C ILE A 233 63.63 5.23 -1.54
N LEU A 234 63.12 4.37 -0.64
CA LEU A 234 63.79 3.14 -0.26
C LEU A 234 63.97 2.19 -1.46
N PHE A 235 62.95 2.07 -2.31
CA PHE A 235 62.99 1.26 -3.52
C PHE A 235 64.05 1.77 -4.52
N PHE A 236 64.08 3.08 -4.80
CA PHE A 236 65.07 3.66 -5.71
C PHE A 236 66.50 3.52 -5.18
N CYS A 237 66.73 3.79 -3.90
CA CYS A 237 68.04 3.64 -3.27
C CYS A 237 68.51 2.17 -3.30
N GLY A 238 67.62 1.23 -2.95
CA GLY A 238 67.92 -0.19 -3.04
C GLY A 238 68.27 -0.63 -4.46
N LYS A 239 67.57 -0.09 -5.47
CA LYS A 239 67.85 -0.39 -6.88
C LYS A 239 69.21 0.14 -7.34
N VAL A 240 69.54 1.39 -7.00
CA VAL A 240 70.87 1.96 -7.30
C VAL A 240 71.98 1.12 -6.66
N ASN A 241 71.83 0.74 -5.39
CA ASN A 241 72.81 -0.10 -4.70
C ASN A 241 72.98 -1.47 -5.37
N ILE A 242 71.89 -2.12 -5.80
CA ILE A 242 71.95 -3.38 -6.56
C ILE A 242 72.69 -3.18 -7.88
N ASP A 243 72.37 -2.12 -8.62
CA ASP A 243 72.99 -1.84 -9.92
C ASP A 243 74.50 -1.54 -9.75
N THR A 244 74.90 -0.83 -8.68
CA THR A 244 76.32 -0.61 -8.32
C THR A 244 77.03 -1.91 -7.96
N LEU A 245 76.47 -2.72 -7.06
CA LEU A 245 77.05 -4.01 -6.66
C LEU A 245 77.19 -4.95 -7.86
N LYS A 246 76.21 -4.95 -8.76
CA LYS A 246 76.26 -5.73 -10.00
C LYS A 246 77.43 -5.30 -10.89
N ALA A 247 77.67 -3.99 -11.03
CA ALA A 247 78.80 -3.47 -11.78
C ALA A 247 80.14 -3.86 -11.12
N GLU A 248 80.26 -3.75 -9.80
CA GLU A 248 81.44 -4.17 -9.05
C GLU A 248 81.72 -5.67 -9.21
N ILE A 249 80.69 -6.52 -9.12
CA ILE A 249 80.80 -7.96 -9.38
C ILE A 249 81.31 -8.21 -10.80
N SER A 250 80.74 -7.57 -11.82
CA SER A 250 81.19 -7.72 -13.20
C SER A 250 82.65 -7.29 -13.42
N VAL A 251 83.11 -6.24 -12.71
CA VAL A 251 84.52 -5.82 -12.71
C VAL A 251 85.40 -6.89 -12.06
N LEU A 252 85.02 -7.41 -10.89
CA LEU A 252 85.77 -8.46 -10.19
C LEU A 252 85.83 -9.75 -11.01
N GLU A 253 84.72 -10.19 -11.61
CA GLU A 253 84.66 -11.33 -12.50
C GLU A 253 85.60 -11.15 -13.70
N SER A 254 85.63 -9.96 -14.31
CA SER A 254 86.55 -9.64 -15.41
C SER A 254 88.02 -9.68 -14.97
N GLN A 255 88.33 -9.19 -13.77
CA GLN A 255 89.69 -9.23 -13.20
C GLN A 255 90.14 -10.65 -12.88
N LEU A 256 89.23 -11.51 -12.44
CA LEU A 256 89.50 -12.94 -12.18
C LEU A 256 89.67 -13.72 -13.48
N SER A 257 88.82 -13.47 -14.48
CA SER A 257 88.94 -14.07 -15.82
C SER A 257 90.24 -13.69 -16.53
N GLY A 258 90.77 -12.48 -16.29
CA GLY A 258 92.07 -12.04 -16.80
C GLY A 258 93.31 -12.62 -16.09
N LYS A 259 93.12 -13.32 -14.95
CA LYS A 259 94.21 -13.96 -14.18
C LYS A 259 94.25 -15.48 -14.33
N GLU A 260 93.33 -16.08 -15.10
CA GLU A 260 93.33 -17.51 -15.41
C GLU A 260 94.29 -17.90 -16.56
N VAL A 261 95.48 -17.30 -16.64
CA VAL A 261 96.64 -17.94 -17.29
C VAL A 261 97.91 -17.52 -16.57
N SER A 262 98.19 -18.16 -15.44
CA SER A 262 99.53 -18.66 -15.04
C SER A 262 99.63 -18.80 -13.53
N GLY A 263 100.04 -19.99 -13.08
CA GLY A 263 100.65 -20.15 -11.76
C GLY A 263 99.86 -21.04 -10.81
N SER A 264 100.44 -22.21 -10.56
CA SER A 264 100.10 -23.11 -9.50
C SER A 264 100.15 -22.46 -8.10
N LEU A 265 99.46 -23.11 -7.15
CA LEU A 265 99.65 -23.03 -5.69
C LEU A 265 99.31 -21.69 -5.01
N LEU A 266 98.15 -21.64 -4.36
CA LEU A 266 98.10 -21.65 -2.88
C LEU A 266 96.67 -21.87 -2.39
N THR A 267 96.41 -23.06 -1.87
CA THR A 267 95.33 -23.29 -0.92
C THR A 267 95.67 -22.50 0.34
N THR A 268 95.11 -21.31 0.52
CA THR A 268 95.10 -20.61 1.80
C THR A 268 93.66 -20.39 2.22
N VAL A 269 93.36 -21.02 3.34
CA VAL A 269 92.13 -20.97 4.11
C VAL A 269 91.80 -19.52 4.47
N CYS A 270 90.62 -19.04 4.06
CA CYS A 270 89.95 -17.92 4.71
C CYS A 270 88.57 -18.41 5.16
N TYR A 271 88.49 -18.72 6.46
CA TYR A 271 87.24 -18.83 7.20
C TYR A 271 86.42 -17.54 7.00
N PHE A 272 85.25 -17.63 6.37
CA PHE A 272 84.22 -16.61 6.56
C PHE A 272 83.33 -17.02 7.73
N ARG A 273 83.49 -16.26 8.80
CA ARG A 273 82.75 -16.31 10.05
C ARG A 273 81.29 -15.95 9.79
N SER A 274 80.39 -16.92 9.92
CA SER A 274 78.94 -16.71 9.97
C SER A 274 78.54 -16.11 11.31
N ASP A 275 78.80 -14.82 11.52
CA ASP A 275 78.23 -14.10 12.66
C ASP A 275 76.76 -13.78 12.36
N THR A 276 75.93 -14.40 13.19
CA THR A 276 74.49 -14.29 13.29
C THR A 276 74.02 -12.85 13.50
N PHE A 277 73.16 -12.33 12.61
CA PHE A 277 72.31 -11.17 12.93
C PHE A 277 70.90 -11.66 13.26
N SER A 278 70.75 -12.18 14.47
CA SER A 278 69.46 -12.39 15.12
C SER A 278 68.97 -11.04 15.64
N THR A 279 68.04 -10.39 14.93
CA THR A 279 67.25 -9.28 15.48
C THR A 279 65.84 -9.78 15.78
N LYS A 280 65.68 -10.43 16.94
CA LYS A 280 64.37 -10.49 17.61
C LYS A 280 64.09 -9.11 18.18
N GLN A 281 63.29 -8.31 17.46
CA GLN A 281 62.74 -7.08 18.00
C GLN A 281 61.46 -7.42 18.77
N THR A 282 61.61 -7.54 20.09
CA THR A 282 60.50 -7.74 21.03
C THR A 282 59.75 -6.42 21.19
N PHE A 283 58.56 -6.31 20.61
CA PHE A 283 57.62 -5.22 20.93
C PHE A 283 57.09 -5.43 22.35
N LYS A 284 57.59 -4.64 23.32
CA LYS A 284 56.89 -4.47 24.59
C LYS A 284 55.74 -3.49 24.38
N LEU A 285 54.51 -4.00 24.39
CA LEU A 285 53.30 -3.20 24.58
C LEU A 285 53.34 -2.60 26.00
N ASN A 286 53.59 -1.29 26.08
CA ASN A 286 53.46 -0.53 27.30
C ASN A 286 51.97 -0.17 27.45
N LYS A 287 51.22 -0.95 28.22
CA LYS A 287 49.90 -0.53 28.72
C LYS A 287 50.14 0.21 30.04
N GLY A 288 50.19 1.54 29.97
CA GLY A 288 50.03 2.38 31.15
C GLY A 288 48.58 2.31 31.66
N PRO A 289 48.34 2.53 32.96
CA PRO A 289 47.00 2.51 33.54
C PRO A 289 46.26 3.81 33.18
N LEU A 290 45.03 3.67 32.70
CA LEU A 290 44.05 4.76 32.82
C LEU A 290 43.73 4.91 34.31
N GLN A 291 44.10 6.07 34.87
CA GLN A 291 43.37 6.65 36.00
C GLN A 291 42.15 7.40 35.45
#